data_AF-A0A4Z0F7Y8-F1
#
_entry.id   AF-A0A4Z0F7Y8-F1
#
_cell.length_a   1.000
_cell.length_b   1.000
_cell.length_c   1.000
_cell.angle_alpha   90.00
_cell.angle_beta   90.00
_cell.angle_gamma   90.00
#
_symmetry.space_group_name_H-M   'P 1'
#
loop_
_entity.id
_entity.type
_entity.pdbx_description
1 polymer ?
#
loop_
_entity_poly.entity_id
_entity_poly.type
_entity_poly.pdbx_seq_one_letter_code
_entity_poly.pdbx_strand_id
1 'polypeptide(L)'
;MLTNKQIEEAKKTTPYTYDNDILHEHNDGIRMAYEWLDAQTKTKGKTARTYALKHMIERWCGRYISTSDVEVAAHMHPEICGKYPHFNISARLTLPSKNRLAGMKEAFTQGYHLKNSDDRYSNEE
;
A
#
# COMPACT_ATOMS: atom_id res chain seq x y z
N MET A 1 2.56 -14.49 1.51
CA MET A 1 1.49 -13.64 0.96
C MET A 1 0.24 -13.75 1.84
N LEU A 2 -0.46 -12.65 2.08
CA LEU A 2 -1.65 -12.62 2.95
C LEU A 2 -2.80 -13.47 2.38
N THR A 3 -3.45 -14.27 3.23
CA THR A 3 -4.63 -15.06 2.83
C THR A 3 -5.90 -14.22 2.85
N ASN A 4 -6.93 -14.61 2.08
CA ASN A 4 -8.22 -13.93 2.11
C ASN A 4 -8.81 -13.91 3.52
N LYS A 5 -8.68 -15.01 4.26
CA LYS A 5 -9.18 -15.10 5.64
C LYS A 5 -8.54 -14.06 6.56
N GLN A 6 -7.21 -13.93 6.52
CA GLN A 6 -6.48 -12.93 7.32
C GLN A 6 -6.90 -11.51 6.95
N ILE A 7 -7.12 -11.23 5.66
CA ILE A 7 -7.56 -9.92 5.18
C ILE A 7 -8.97 -9.60 5.68
N GLU A 8 -9.92 -10.53 5.57
CA GLU A 8 -11.29 -10.33 6.06
C GLU A 8 -11.36 -10.16 7.58
N GLU A 9 -10.47 -10.81 8.34
CA GLU A 9 -10.34 -10.59 9.78
C GLU A 9 -9.75 -9.21 10.08
N ALA A 10 -8.69 -8.82 9.36
CA ALA A 10 -8.04 -7.53 9.53
C ALA A 10 -9.00 -6.36 9.23
N LYS A 11 -9.81 -6.45 8.17
CA LYS A 11 -10.82 -5.43 7.81
C LYS A 11 -11.77 -5.09 8.96
N LYS A 12 -12.09 -6.04 9.83
CA LYS A 12 -13.00 -5.83 10.98
C LYS A 12 -12.35 -5.09 12.15
N THR A 13 -11.02 -5.16 12.24
CA THR A 13 -10.26 -4.60 13.36
C THR A 13 -9.44 -3.37 12.98
N THR A 14 -9.36 -3.06 11.67
CA THR A 14 -8.57 -1.94 11.17
C THR A 14 -9.22 -0.63 11.59
N PRO A 15 -8.46 0.27 12.24
CA PRO A 15 -8.95 1.60 12.59
C PRO A 15 -8.90 2.52 11.35
N TYR A 16 -9.99 2.55 10.58
CA TYR A 16 -10.10 3.41 9.40
C TYR A 16 -10.09 4.89 9.79
N THR A 17 -9.53 5.73 8.92
CA THR A 17 -9.58 7.20 9.12
C THR A 17 -10.97 7.76 8.83
N TYR A 18 -11.71 7.13 7.91
CA TYR A 18 -13.04 7.57 7.49
C TYR A 18 -14.04 6.40 7.54
N ASP A 19 -14.83 6.32 8.61
CA ASP A 19 -15.76 5.21 8.83
C ASP A 19 -16.88 5.13 7.78
N ASN A 20 -17.23 6.25 7.14
CA ASN A 20 -18.33 6.32 6.16
C ASN A 20 -17.89 6.07 4.70
N ASP A 21 -16.59 5.85 4.44
CA ASP A 21 -16.03 5.73 3.08
C ASP A 21 -15.06 4.54 2.96
N ILE A 22 -15.38 3.44 3.64
CA ILE A 22 -14.59 2.21 3.56
C ILE A 22 -14.89 1.51 2.24
N LEU A 23 -13.91 1.53 1.33
CA LEU A 23 -14.03 0.91 0.00
C LEU A 23 -12.96 -0.16 -0.19
N HIS A 24 -13.35 -1.37 -0.56
CA HIS A 24 -12.44 -2.45 -0.94
C HIS A 24 -12.96 -3.11 -2.21
N GLU A 25 -12.32 -2.86 -3.37
CA GLU A 25 -12.72 -3.53 -4.61
C GLU A 25 -12.34 -5.01 -4.60
N HIS A 26 -11.14 -5.33 -4.11
CA HIS A 26 -10.62 -6.69 -4.10
C HIS A 26 -9.49 -6.85 -3.07
N ASN A 27 -9.35 -8.06 -2.51
CA ASN A 27 -8.31 -8.36 -1.52
C ASN A 27 -6.88 -8.24 -2.06
N ASP A 28 -6.71 -8.40 -3.37
CA ASP A 28 -5.41 -8.16 -4.00
C ASP A 28 -4.97 -6.70 -3.89
N GLY A 29 -5.89 -5.73 -3.79
CA GLY A 29 -5.52 -4.33 -3.52
C GLY A 29 -4.79 -4.17 -2.18
N ILE A 30 -5.29 -4.85 -1.14
CA ILE A 30 -4.65 -4.90 0.18
C ILE A 30 -3.29 -5.62 0.10
N ARG A 31 -3.19 -6.70 -0.68
CA ARG A 31 -1.91 -7.40 -0.89
C ARG A 31 -0.88 -6.52 -1.60
N MET A 32 -1.28 -5.77 -2.63
CA MET A 32 -0.42 -4.83 -3.33
C MET A 32 0.05 -3.73 -2.38
N ALA A 33 -0.86 -3.13 -1.62
CA ALA A 33 -0.50 -2.12 -0.64
C ALA A 33 0.46 -2.67 0.43
N TYR A 34 0.27 -3.92 0.86
CA TYR A 34 1.15 -4.59 1.82
C TYR A 34 2.57 -4.74 1.27
N GLU A 35 2.72 -5.29 0.06
CA GLU A 35 4.04 -5.47 -0.57
C GLU A 35 4.73 -4.13 -0.83
N TRP A 36 3.97 -3.10 -1.21
CA TRP A 36 4.54 -1.77 -1.39
C TRP A 36 5.06 -1.17 -0.09
N LEU A 37 4.30 -1.30 1.01
CA LEU A 37 4.70 -0.84 2.34
C LEU A 37 5.91 -1.63 2.88
N ASP A 38 5.94 -2.94 2.63
CA ASP A 38 7.04 -3.80 3.06
C ASP A 38 8.37 -3.42 2.39
N ALA A 39 8.35 -3.05 1.12
CA ALA A 39 9.55 -2.61 0.41
C ALA A 39 10.11 -1.25 0.89
N GLN A 40 9.39 -0.49 1.71
CA GLN A 40 9.87 0.80 2.18
C GLN A 40 10.92 0.64 3.29
N THR A 41 11.82 1.62 3.42
CA THR A 41 12.70 1.70 4.59
C THR A 41 11.89 2.17 5.80
N LYS A 42 11.81 1.35 6.85
CA LYS A 42 11.12 1.70 8.11
C LYS A 42 11.98 2.66 8.95
N THR A 43 11.33 3.60 9.62
CA THR A 43 11.96 4.57 10.54
C THR A 43 11.50 4.35 11.97
N LYS A 44 12.27 4.86 12.95
CA LYS A 44 11.88 4.77 14.38
C LYS A 44 10.65 5.61 14.71
N GLY A 45 10.44 6.71 14.00
CA GLY A 45 9.31 7.63 14.18
C GLY A 45 8.45 7.74 12.93
N LYS A 46 7.24 8.29 13.08
CA LYS A 46 6.34 8.57 11.96
C LYS A 46 6.92 9.69 11.10
N THR A 47 6.75 9.60 9.78
CA THR A 47 7.12 10.69 8.89
C THR A 47 6.13 11.86 8.99
N ALA A 48 6.66 13.07 9.06
CA ALA A 48 5.85 14.29 8.95
C ALA A 48 5.44 14.58 7.50
N ARG A 49 6.14 13.99 6.52
CA ARG A 49 5.89 14.23 5.11
C ARG A 49 4.66 13.44 4.66
N THR A 50 3.68 14.15 4.11
CA THR A 50 2.48 13.54 3.55
C THR A 50 2.71 13.13 2.10
N TYR A 51 2.32 11.92 1.78
CA TYR A 51 2.26 11.41 0.41
C TYR A 51 0.85 10.91 0.14
N ALA A 52 0.40 11.05 -1.10
CA ALA A 52 -0.79 10.35 -1.56
C ALA A 52 -0.43 8.88 -1.87
N LEU A 53 -0.15 8.10 -0.82
CA LEU A 53 0.40 6.75 -0.93
C LEU A 53 -0.45 5.84 -1.82
N LYS A 54 -1.78 5.95 -1.73
CA LYS A 54 -2.67 5.18 -2.60
C LYS A 54 -2.36 5.39 -4.09
N HIS A 55 -2.15 6.64 -4.53
CA HIS A 55 -1.84 6.94 -5.93
C HIS A 55 -0.45 6.45 -6.35
N MET A 56 0.49 6.34 -5.41
CA MET A 56 1.80 5.76 -5.68
C MET A 56 1.71 4.25 -5.88
N ILE A 57 0.95 3.57 -5.01
CA ILE A 57 0.70 2.14 -5.09
C ILE A 57 -0.08 1.83 -6.37
N GLU A 58 -1.13 2.61 -6.68
CA GLU A 58 -1.95 2.45 -7.90
C GLU A 58 -1.12 2.46 -9.18
N ARG A 59 -0.21 3.41 -9.29
CA ARG A 59 0.71 3.51 -10.44
C ARG A 59 1.65 2.32 -10.49
N TRP A 60 2.19 1.93 -9.34
CA TRP A 60 3.12 0.81 -9.27
C TRP A 60 2.47 -0.52 -9.64
N CYS A 61 1.28 -0.81 -9.11
CA CYS A 61 0.58 -2.08 -9.33
C CYS A 61 -0.38 -2.06 -10.53
N GLY A 62 -0.62 -0.89 -11.14
CA GLY A 62 -1.51 -0.74 -12.30
C GLY A 62 -2.98 -1.04 -12.04
N ARG A 63 -3.43 -0.87 -10.79
CA ARG A 63 -4.81 -1.09 -10.32
C ARG A 63 -5.22 0.01 -9.37
N TYR A 64 -6.50 0.37 -9.33
CA TYR A 64 -7.08 1.18 -8.26
C TYR A 64 -6.80 0.60 -6.86
N ILE A 65 -6.47 1.48 -5.91
CA ILE A 65 -6.20 1.17 -4.51
C ILE A 65 -6.88 2.23 -3.66
N SER A 66 -7.75 1.81 -2.75
CA SER A 66 -8.42 2.76 -1.86
C SER A 66 -7.51 3.17 -0.69
N THR A 67 -7.88 4.24 0.03
CA THR A 67 -7.21 4.57 1.30
C THR A 67 -7.37 3.43 2.30
N SER A 68 -8.55 2.82 2.37
CA SER A 68 -8.87 1.70 3.26
C SER A 68 -7.99 0.48 2.97
N ASP A 69 -7.67 0.20 1.70
CA ASP A 69 -6.75 -0.88 1.34
C ASP A 69 -5.36 -0.68 1.95
N VAL A 70 -4.86 0.57 1.91
CA VAL A 70 -3.57 0.94 2.52
C VAL A 70 -3.62 0.85 4.05
N GLU A 71 -4.73 1.25 4.66
CA GLU A 71 -4.92 1.17 6.11
C GLU A 71 -4.95 -0.26 6.61
N VAL A 72 -5.67 -1.16 5.93
CA VAL A 72 -5.69 -2.60 6.28
C VAL A 72 -4.30 -3.20 6.08
N ALA A 73 -3.63 -2.88 4.97
CA ALA A 73 -2.28 -3.36 4.72
C ALA A 73 -1.29 -2.93 5.82
N ALA A 74 -1.33 -1.66 6.23
CA ALA A 74 -0.51 -1.14 7.31
C ALA A 74 -0.84 -1.80 8.66
N HIS A 75 -2.13 -1.98 8.97
CA HIS A 75 -2.59 -2.65 10.19
C HIS A 75 -2.12 -4.10 10.28
N MET A 76 -2.01 -4.80 9.15
CA MET A 76 -1.53 -6.17 9.07
C MET A 76 0.00 -6.30 9.09
N HIS A 77 0.74 -5.21 8.88
CA HIS A 77 2.19 -5.27 8.70
C HIS A 77 2.93 -5.17 10.05
N PRO A 78 3.83 -6.12 10.39
CA PRO A 78 4.43 -6.22 11.73
C PRO A 78 5.32 -5.03 12.10
N GLU A 79 5.97 -4.41 11.12
CA GLU A 79 6.88 -3.28 11.34
C GLU A 79 6.31 -1.90 10.95
N ILE A 80 5.09 -1.84 10.39
CA ILE A 80 4.48 -0.56 10.01
C ILE A 80 3.61 -0.08 11.15
N CYS A 81 3.87 1.15 11.57
CA CYS A 81 3.21 1.84 12.66
C CYS A 81 2.76 3.22 12.20
N GLY A 82 1.63 3.69 12.74
CA GLY A 82 1.07 4.99 12.40
C GLY A 82 -0.35 4.90 11.88
N LYS A 83 -0.81 5.96 11.25
CA LYS A 83 -2.13 6.03 10.62
C LYS A 83 -1.96 6.74 9.29
N TYR A 84 -2.75 6.38 8.28
CA TYR A 84 -2.69 7.05 6.99
C TYR A 84 -2.90 8.57 7.15
N PRO A 85 -2.11 9.43 6.47
CA PRO A 85 -0.98 9.14 5.58
C PRO A 85 0.40 9.06 6.28
N HIS A 86 0.44 9.10 7.61
CA HIS A 86 1.64 9.21 8.46
C HIS A 86 2.10 7.86 9.05
N PHE A 87 2.74 7.05 8.23
CA PHE A 87 3.41 5.81 8.67
C PHE A 87 4.87 6.05 9.07
N ASN A 88 5.49 5.08 9.73
CA ASN A 88 6.92 5.04 10.06
C ASN A 88 7.78 4.61 8.86
N ILE A 89 7.59 5.25 7.70
CA ILE A 89 8.39 5.00 6.49
C ILE A 89 9.25 6.22 6.16
N SER A 90 10.43 5.96 5.58
CA SER A 90 11.34 7.00 5.11
C SER A 90 10.67 7.89 4.07
N ALA A 91 10.98 9.19 4.10
CA ALA A 91 10.61 10.12 3.03
C ALA A 91 11.37 9.86 1.70
N ARG A 92 12.42 9.03 1.74
CA ARG A 92 13.10 8.54 0.54
C ARG A 92 12.48 7.20 0.16
N LEU A 93 11.39 7.28 -0.60
CA LEU A 93 10.59 6.11 -0.98
C LEU A 93 11.39 5.21 -1.92
N THR A 94 11.16 3.91 -1.79
CA THR A 94 11.79 2.87 -2.62
C THR A 94 10.77 2.36 -3.62
N LEU A 95 11.12 2.34 -4.90
CA LEU A 95 10.32 1.74 -5.96
C LEU A 95 10.41 0.21 -5.81
N PRO A 96 9.32 -0.48 -5.41
CA PRO A 96 9.40 -1.91 -5.19
C PRO A 96 9.52 -2.68 -6.51
N SER A 97 10.16 -3.84 -6.48
CA SER A 97 10.25 -4.72 -7.64
C SER A 97 8.86 -5.22 -8.07
N LYS A 98 8.60 -5.24 -9.38
CA LYS A 98 7.37 -5.81 -9.94
C LYS A 98 7.19 -7.29 -9.60
N ASN A 99 8.28 -8.01 -9.29
CA ASN A 99 8.24 -9.42 -8.91
C ASN A 99 7.47 -9.64 -7.59
N ARG A 100 7.36 -8.64 -6.71
CA ARG A 100 6.53 -8.73 -5.50
C ARG A 100 5.05 -8.93 -5.79
N LEU A 101 4.59 -8.53 -6.98
CA LEU A 101 3.22 -8.70 -7.44
C LEU A 101 2.96 -10.09 -8.04
N ALA A 102 3.98 -10.97 -8.09
CA ALA A 102 3.83 -12.30 -8.65
C ALA A 102 2.73 -13.10 -7.92
N GLY A 103 1.78 -13.62 -8.70
CA GLY A 103 0.63 -14.37 -8.18
C GLY A 103 -0.59 -13.52 -7.79
N MET A 104 -0.51 -12.19 -7.84
CA MET A 104 -1.69 -11.31 -7.72
C MET A 104 -2.39 -11.21 -9.08
N LYS A 105 -3.60 -11.77 -9.19
CA LYS A 105 -4.33 -11.82 -10.46
C LYS A 105 -4.83 -10.45 -10.90
N GLU A 106 -5.08 -9.59 -9.93
CA GLU A 106 -5.61 -8.25 -10.18
C GLU A 106 -4.53 -7.20 -10.49
N ALA A 107 -3.24 -7.57 -10.49
CA ALA A 107 -2.17 -6.65 -10.82
C ALA A 107 -2.20 -6.27 -12.30
N PHE A 108 -1.99 -4.99 -12.59
CA PHE A 108 -1.93 -4.40 -13.93
C PHE A 108 -3.21 -4.50 -14.78
N THR A 109 -4.34 -4.88 -14.20
CA THR A 109 -5.59 -5.11 -14.95
C THR A 109 -6.35 -3.83 -15.33
N GLN A 110 -6.04 -2.68 -14.71
CA GLN A 110 -6.79 -1.43 -14.91
C GLN A 110 -5.95 -0.29 -15.54
N GLY A 111 -4.71 -0.55 -15.97
CA GLY A 111 -3.94 0.39 -16.79
C GLY A 111 -3.38 1.64 -16.07
N TYR A 112 -3.47 1.73 -14.74
CA TYR A 112 -2.96 2.88 -13.96
C TYR A 112 -1.42 3.06 -14.04
N HIS A 113 -0.69 2.05 -14.50
CA HIS A 113 0.77 2.04 -14.58
C HIS A 113 1.36 2.83 -15.77
N LEU A 114 0.52 3.36 -16.67
CA LEU A 114 0.92 3.84 -18.00
C LEU A 114 1.38 5.32 -18.07
N LYS A 115 1.66 6.00 -16.95
CA LYS A 115 2.05 7.43 -16.97
C LYS A 115 3.39 7.70 -16.31
N ASN A 116 4.45 7.72 -17.14
CA ASN A 116 5.81 8.26 -16.93
C ASN A 116 6.62 7.73 -15.73
N SER A 117 7.95 7.84 -15.83
CA SER A 117 8.89 7.57 -14.74
C SER A 117 8.47 8.33 -13.48
N ASP A 118 8.13 7.62 -12.40
CA ASP A 118 7.66 8.22 -11.16
C ASP A 118 8.89 8.77 -10.39
N ASP A 119 9.21 10.05 -10.65
CA ASP A 119 10.30 10.83 -10.05
C ASP A 119 10.23 10.98 -8.51
N ARG A 120 9.23 10.34 -7.89
CA ARG A 120 8.92 10.37 -6.46
C ARG A 120 9.69 9.32 -5.68
N TYR A 121 10.21 8.30 -6.34
CA TYR A 121 11.07 7.30 -5.73
C TYR A 121 12.50 7.80 -5.71
N SER A 122 13.17 7.64 -4.57
CA SER A 122 14.56 8.01 -4.39
C SER A 122 15.50 6.82 -4.59
N ASN A 123 14.99 5.59 -4.46
CA ASN A 123 15.73 4.35 -4.58
C ASN A 123 14.91 3.33 -5.39
N GLU A 124 15.60 2.34 -5.95
CA GLU A 124 15.00 1.12 -6.50
C GLU A 124 15.41 -0.06 -5.60
N GLU A 125 14.55 -1.06 -5.49
CA GLU A 125 14.79 -2.29 -4.72
C GLU A 125 15.82 -3.24 -5.37
#